data_AF-A0A0K3AW34-F1
#
_entry.id   AF-A0A0K3AW34-F1
#
_cell.length_a   1.000
_cell.length_b   1.000
_cell.length_c   1.000
_cell.angle_alpha   90.00
_cell.angle_beta   90.00
_cell.angle_gamma   90.00
#
_symmetry.space_group_name_H-M   'P 1'
#
loop_
_entity.id
_entity.type
_entity.pdbx_description
1 polymer ?
#
loop_
_entity_poly.entity_id
_entity_poly.type
_entity_poly.pdbx_seq_one_letter_code
_entity_poly.pdbx_strand_id
1 'polypeptide(L)'
;MGNKAISTGRRGRVAKAPEGDEPAAVFARQLWELKQHAGDPSYDAMRQDHGALASKSALSAAARGAQLPSWDTTWEFVRSLAVGVLGQDEQRVRAQWRQRWDQAGAAVLAQAVPVERPPAAPWIRRRGWWVLGAVAAIGVLLVTALWLRTERPAPATIAEPCQAAWLCLYRNIGFDDMNFRTQRQNTCWRLADYHLQDAVFSYDNNLPVTGHFYDSTKADIGNIRAGDSSRDSSSLPGAYWFCTGSARP
;
A
#
# COMPACT_ATOMS: atom_id res chain seq x y z
N MET A 1 -21.32 15.03 49.18
CA MET A 1 -22.12 14.49 48.06
C MET A 1 -22.00 15.42 46.86
N GLY A 2 -21.59 14.91 45.71
CA GLY A 2 -21.58 15.63 44.43
C GLY A 2 -21.60 14.60 43.32
N ASN A 3 -22.78 14.38 42.74
CA ASN A 3 -23.09 13.24 41.88
C ASN A 3 -22.35 13.29 40.55
N LYS A 4 -21.66 12.18 40.24
CA LYS A 4 -21.01 11.91 38.95
C LYS A 4 -22.10 11.55 37.95
N ALA A 5 -22.41 12.45 37.01
CA ALA A 5 -23.29 12.15 35.89
C ALA A 5 -22.55 11.21 34.92
N ILE A 6 -22.88 9.92 34.98
CA ILE A 6 -22.44 8.94 33.99
C ILE A 6 -23.29 9.14 32.75
N SER A 7 -22.71 9.77 31.72
CA SER A 7 -23.29 9.86 30.38
C SER A 7 -23.34 8.47 29.77
N THR A 8 -24.51 7.83 29.78
CA THR A 8 -24.76 6.58 29.06
C THR A 8 -24.86 6.87 27.56
N GLY A 9 -23.73 6.71 26.87
CA GLY A 9 -23.64 6.83 25.42
C GLY A 9 -24.55 5.85 24.69
N ARG A 10 -25.30 6.39 23.72
CA ARG A 10 -26.23 5.71 22.80
C ARG A 10 -25.51 4.53 22.13
N ARG A 11 -25.84 3.30 22.54
CA ARG A 11 -25.23 2.06 22.03
C ARG A 11 -25.60 1.89 20.55
N GLY A 12 -24.71 2.32 19.67
CA GLY A 12 -24.86 2.19 18.23
C GLY A 12 -25.00 0.72 17.82
N ARG A 13 -25.63 0.49 16.68
CA ARG A 13 -25.76 -0.82 16.04
C ARG A 13 -24.36 -1.46 15.94
N VAL A 14 -24.15 -2.62 16.57
CA VAL A 14 -22.86 -3.35 16.51
C VAL A 14 -22.55 -3.63 15.05
N ALA A 15 -21.37 -3.22 14.58
CA ALA A 15 -20.96 -3.43 13.20
C ALA A 15 -20.78 -4.93 12.96
N LYS A 16 -21.54 -5.51 12.03
CA LYS A 16 -21.40 -6.91 11.61
C LYS A 16 -20.05 -7.09 10.91
N ALA A 17 -19.40 -8.23 11.15
CA ALA A 17 -18.17 -8.59 10.45
C ALA A 17 -18.42 -8.67 8.91
N PRO A 18 -17.41 -8.33 8.08
CA PRO A 18 -17.49 -8.52 6.64
C PRO A 18 -17.72 -9.98 6.27
N GLU A 19 -18.67 -10.22 5.36
CA GLU A 19 -19.02 -11.54 4.84
C GLU A 19 -18.40 -11.79 3.47
N GLY A 20 -18.15 -13.05 3.14
CA GLY A 20 -17.56 -13.48 1.86
C GLY A 20 -16.08 -13.81 1.95
N ASP A 21 -15.63 -14.64 1.01
CA ASP A 21 -14.25 -15.16 0.94
C ASP A 21 -13.41 -14.47 -0.14
N GLU A 22 -13.98 -13.43 -0.77
CA GLU A 22 -13.25 -12.55 -1.68
C GLU A 22 -12.07 -11.87 -0.95
N PRO A 23 -10.92 -11.62 -1.60
CA PRO A 23 -9.71 -11.17 -0.93
C PRO A 23 -9.89 -9.83 -0.23
N ALA A 24 -10.69 -8.94 -0.81
CA ALA A 24 -11.07 -7.67 -0.19
C ALA A 24 -11.90 -7.87 1.10
N ALA A 25 -12.80 -8.86 1.11
CA ALA A 25 -13.62 -9.19 2.27
C ALA A 25 -12.79 -9.86 3.38
N VAL A 26 -11.86 -10.75 3.00
CA VAL A 26 -10.89 -11.36 3.92
C VAL A 26 -10.00 -10.29 4.56
N PHE A 27 -9.47 -9.36 3.78
CA PHE A 27 -8.66 -8.26 4.31
C PHE A 27 -9.45 -7.34 5.24
N ALA A 28 -10.69 -6.99 4.87
CA ALA A 28 -11.57 -6.19 5.73
C ALA A 28 -11.90 -6.90 7.05
N ARG A 29 -12.00 -8.24 7.05
CA ARG A 29 -12.19 -9.03 8.27
C ARG A 29 -11.01 -8.89 9.23
N GLN A 30 -9.78 -8.87 8.71
CA GLN A 30 -8.58 -8.61 9.52
C GLN A 30 -8.61 -7.19 10.14
N LEU A 31 -9.05 -6.18 9.38
CA LEU A 31 -9.23 -4.82 9.91
C LEU A 31 -10.31 -4.79 11.01
N TRP A 32 -11.41 -5.51 10.81
CA TRP A 32 -12.47 -5.65 11.80
C TRP A 32 -11.94 -6.32 13.07
N GLU A 33 -11.18 -7.41 12.96
CA GLU A 33 -10.55 -8.08 14.10
C GLU A 33 -9.62 -7.14 14.87
N LEU A 34 -8.78 -6.37 14.19
CA LEU A 34 -7.93 -5.36 14.83
C LEU A 34 -8.75 -4.34 15.63
N LYS A 35 -9.86 -3.86 15.04
CA LYS A 35 -10.78 -2.94 15.70
C LYS A 35 -11.43 -3.57 16.94
N GLN A 36 -11.80 -4.84 16.89
CA GLN A 36 -12.29 -5.57 18.07
C GLN A 36 -11.22 -5.68 19.16
N HIS A 37 -9.97 -6.00 18.80
CA HIS A 37 -8.86 -6.12 19.75
C HIS A 37 -8.54 -4.77 20.41
N ALA A 38 -8.71 -3.67 19.69
CA ALA A 38 -8.59 -2.31 20.21
C ALA A 38 -9.80 -1.82 21.02
N GLY A 39 -10.77 -2.68 21.35
CA GLY A 39 -11.94 -2.32 22.15
C GLY A 39 -13.11 -1.74 21.36
N ASP A 40 -13.15 -1.97 20.05
CA ASP A 40 -14.21 -1.53 19.13
C ASP A 40 -14.50 -0.01 19.16
N PRO A 41 -13.47 0.86 19.05
CA PRO A 41 -13.70 2.31 19.04
C PRO A 41 -14.55 2.71 17.83
N SER A 42 -15.39 3.73 17.99
CA SER A 42 -16.15 4.27 16.86
C SER A 42 -15.21 4.90 15.83
N TYR A 43 -15.61 4.96 14.56
CA TYR A 43 -14.82 5.67 13.54
C TYR A 43 -14.63 7.16 13.84
N ASP A 44 -15.52 7.76 14.63
CA ASP A 44 -15.35 9.14 15.11
C ASP A 44 -14.27 9.21 16.19
N ALA A 45 -14.26 8.27 17.15
CA ALA A 45 -13.21 8.15 18.17
C ALA A 45 -11.84 7.87 17.55
N MET A 46 -11.75 7.01 16.53
CA MET A 46 -10.50 6.79 15.79
C MET A 46 -9.90 8.09 15.23
N ARG A 47 -10.76 9.01 14.77
CA ARG A 47 -10.32 10.29 14.20
C ARG A 47 -10.02 11.35 15.26
N GLN A 48 -10.89 11.46 16.26
CA GLN A 48 -10.81 12.51 17.28
C GLN A 48 -9.79 12.17 18.38
N ASP A 49 -9.80 10.93 18.86
CA ASP A 49 -9.05 10.51 20.03
C ASP A 49 -7.75 9.79 19.66
N HIS A 50 -7.71 9.14 18.49
CA HIS A 50 -6.57 8.31 18.05
C HIS A 50 -5.91 8.81 16.76
N GLY A 51 -6.27 10.02 16.30
CA GLY A 51 -5.54 10.76 15.28
C GLY A 51 -5.60 10.19 13.85
N ALA A 52 -6.58 9.34 13.53
CA ALA A 52 -6.77 8.86 12.17
C ALA A 52 -7.07 10.03 11.20
N LEU A 53 -6.25 10.18 10.17
CA LEU A 53 -6.42 11.25 9.17
C LEU A 53 -7.47 10.90 8.11
N ALA A 54 -7.78 9.62 7.93
CA ALA A 54 -8.81 9.16 7.00
C ALA A 54 -10.21 9.62 7.45
N SER A 55 -11.08 9.89 6.48
CA SER A 55 -12.46 10.30 6.77
C SER A 55 -13.27 9.14 7.37
N LYS A 56 -14.34 9.47 8.12
CA LYS A 56 -15.26 8.48 8.69
C LYS A 56 -15.81 7.52 7.63
N SER A 57 -16.18 8.05 6.47
CA SER A 57 -16.70 7.26 5.35
C SER A 57 -15.64 6.35 4.75
N ALA A 58 -14.37 6.79 4.66
CA ALA A 58 -13.26 5.96 4.20
C ALA A 58 -12.96 4.81 5.17
N LEU A 59 -12.89 5.08 6.48
CA LEU A 59 -12.69 4.05 7.51
C LEU A 59 -13.82 3.02 7.51
N SER A 60 -15.07 3.49 7.40
CA SER A 60 -16.24 2.63 7.29
C SER A 60 -16.25 1.82 5.99
N ALA A 61 -15.83 2.41 4.87
CA ALA A 61 -15.72 1.69 3.60
C ALA A 61 -14.65 0.60 3.64
N ALA A 62 -13.48 0.88 4.22
CA ALA A 62 -12.40 -0.09 4.41
C ALA A 62 -12.86 -1.31 5.21
N ALA A 63 -13.58 -1.08 6.31
CA ALA A 63 -14.10 -2.14 7.16
C ALA A 63 -15.31 -2.90 6.57
N ARG A 64 -15.86 -2.51 5.41
CA ARG A 64 -16.99 -3.23 4.78
C ARG A 64 -16.55 -4.34 3.81
N GLY A 65 -15.33 -4.29 3.29
CA GLY A 65 -14.81 -5.34 2.40
C GLY A 65 -15.36 -5.38 0.98
N ALA A 66 -16.13 -4.37 0.55
CA ALA A 66 -16.67 -4.31 -0.81
C ALA A 66 -15.59 -4.10 -1.89
N GLN A 67 -14.48 -3.47 -1.52
CA GLN A 67 -13.30 -3.26 -2.35
C GLN A 67 -12.07 -3.15 -1.44
N LEU A 68 -10.88 -3.43 -1.99
CA LEU A 68 -9.65 -3.22 -1.24
C LEU A 68 -9.45 -1.72 -1.00
N PRO A 69 -9.28 -1.25 0.25
CA PRO A 69 -8.97 0.15 0.53
C PRO A 69 -7.59 0.53 -0.01
N SER A 70 -7.33 1.82 -0.22
CA SER A 70 -5.96 2.29 -0.51
C SER A 70 -5.02 2.01 0.66
N TRP A 71 -3.71 1.98 0.39
CA TRP A 71 -2.71 1.85 1.45
C TRP A 71 -2.82 2.99 2.48
N ASP A 72 -2.98 4.24 2.06
CA ASP A 72 -3.11 5.37 2.99
C ASP A 72 -4.30 5.22 3.93
N THR A 73 -5.46 4.77 3.40
CA THR A 73 -6.65 4.54 4.23
C THR A 73 -6.43 3.36 5.20
N THR A 74 -5.79 2.31 4.71
CA THR A 74 -5.42 1.14 5.52
C THR A 74 -4.49 1.53 6.65
N TRP A 75 -3.45 2.31 6.35
CA TRP A 75 -2.47 2.73 7.33
C TRP A 75 -3.09 3.63 8.40
N GLU A 76 -3.94 4.59 8.05
CA GLU A 76 -4.62 5.41 9.07
C GLU A 76 -5.58 4.59 9.95
N PHE A 77 -6.25 3.59 9.37
CA PHE A 77 -7.08 2.66 10.13
C PHE A 77 -6.23 1.86 11.12
N VAL A 78 -5.12 1.28 10.66
CA VAL A 78 -4.25 0.42 11.46
C VAL A 78 -3.47 1.23 12.49
N ARG A 79 -2.84 2.33 12.09
CA ARG A 79 -2.01 3.20 12.95
C ARG A 79 -2.80 3.70 14.15
N SER A 80 -4.02 4.20 13.92
CA SER A 80 -4.86 4.68 15.02
C SER A 80 -5.20 3.59 16.04
N LEU A 81 -5.36 2.34 15.62
CA LEU A 81 -5.70 1.23 16.52
C LEU A 81 -4.47 0.53 17.10
N ALA A 82 -3.60 -0.01 16.25
CA ALA A 82 -2.45 -0.79 16.65
C ALA A 82 -1.39 0.04 17.37
N VAL A 83 -1.11 1.25 16.90
CA VAL A 83 -0.13 2.14 17.54
C VAL A 83 -0.83 3.03 18.57
N GLY A 84 -1.92 3.70 18.17
CA GLY A 84 -2.61 4.68 19.02
C GLY A 84 -3.34 4.08 20.21
N VAL A 85 -4.00 2.92 20.07
CA VAL A 85 -4.74 2.27 21.17
C VAL A 85 -3.94 1.15 21.82
N LEU A 86 -3.35 0.27 21.02
CA LEU A 86 -2.68 -0.95 21.51
C LEU A 86 -1.19 -0.73 21.85
N GLY A 87 -0.61 0.43 21.53
CA GLY A 87 0.77 0.77 21.87
C GLY A 87 1.82 -0.13 21.19
N GLN A 88 1.49 -0.73 20.05
CA GLN A 88 2.40 -1.57 19.30
C GLN A 88 3.46 -0.74 18.58
N ASP A 89 4.60 -1.37 18.29
CA ASP A 89 5.70 -0.76 17.54
C ASP A 89 5.26 -0.37 16.12
N GLU A 90 5.35 0.93 15.80
CA GLU A 90 4.84 1.49 14.54
C GLU A 90 5.48 0.85 13.32
N GLN A 91 6.81 0.67 13.33
CA GLN A 91 7.55 0.15 12.17
C GLN A 91 7.20 -1.30 11.90
N ARG A 92 7.17 -2.14 12.94
CA ARG A 92 6.78 -3.54 12.83
C ARG A 92 5.33 -3.69 12.34
N VAL A 93 4.41 -2.90 12.88
CA VAL A 93 3.00 -2.91 12.48
C VAL A 93 2.86 -2.45 11.03
N ARG A 94 3.52 -1.36 10.64
CA ARG A 94 3.49 -0.83 9.26
C ARG A 94 3.97 -1.88 8.27
N ALA A 95 5.11 -2.52 8.54
CA ALA A 95 5.66 -3.57 7.68
C ALA A 95 4.72 -4.79 7.57
N GLN A 96 4.19 -5.29 8.70
CA GLN A 96 3.29 -6.44 8.73
C GLN A 96 1.99 -6.15 7.96
N TRP A 97 1.38 -5.00 8.19
CA TRP A 97 0.13 -4.65 7.52
C TRP A 97 0.32 -4.29 6.05
N ARG A 98 1.49 -3.74 5.69
CA ARG A 98 1.84 -3.52 4.29
C ARG A 98 1.90 -4.83 3.53
N GLN A 99 2.59 -5.83 4.07
CA GLN A 99 2.65 -7.17 3.48
C GLN A 99 1.25 -7.78 3.29
N ARG A 100 0.37 -7.68 4.31
CA ARG A 100 -1.01 -8.19 4.20
C ARG A 100 -1.82 -7.46 3.11
N TRP A 101 -1.64 -6.15 3.00
CA TRP A 101 -2.31 -5.33 1.99
C TRP A 101 -1.84 -5.69 0.58
N ASP A 102 -0.52 -5.83 0.38
CA ASP A 102 0.06 -6.23 -0.91
C ASP A 102 -0.39 -7.65 -1.31
N GLN A 103 -0.44 -8.60 -0.36
CA GLN A 103 -0.98 -9.96 -0.58
C GLN A 103 -2.46 -9.93 -0.99
N ALA A 104 -3.28 -9.12 -0.34
CA ALA A 104 -4.68 -8.95 -0.71
C ALA A 104 -4.83 -8.31 -2.09
N GLY A 105 -4.01 -7.31 -2.43
CA GLY A 105 -3.96 -6.69 -3.75
C GLY A 105 -3.62 -7.68 -4.86
N ALA A 106 -2.58 -8.50 -4.65
CA ALA A 106 -2.20 -9.56 -5.59
C ALA A 106 -3.33 -10.58 -5.79
N ALA A 107 -4.03 -10.97 -4.71
CA ALA A 107 -5.15 -11.90 -4.79
C ALA A 107 -6.37 -11.30 -5.53
N VAL A 108 -6.70 -10.02 -5.32
CA VAL A 108 -7.75 -9.33 -6.09
C VAL A 108 -7.42 -9.30 -7.58
N LEU A 109 -6.16 -8.99 -7.93
CA LEU A 109 -5.71 -8.98 -9.33
C LEU A 109 -5.76 -10.37 -9.96
N ALA A 110 -5.35 -11.42 -9.22
CA ALA A 110 -5.41 -12.79 -9.69
C ALA A 110 -6.84 -13.28 -9.98
N GLN A 111 -7.83 -12.84 -9.19
CA GLN A 111 -9.24 -13.16 -9.43
C GLN A 111 -9.86 -12.38 -10.58
N ALA A 112 -9.31 -11.20 -10.91
CA ALA A 112 -9.74 -10.41 -12.04
C ALA A 112 -9.28 -10.99 -13.39
N VAL A 113 -8.33 -11.94 -13.41
CA VAL A 113 -7.92 -12.65 -14.63
C VAL A 113 -9.07 -13.54 -15.09
N PRO A 114 -9.70 -13.27 -16.25
CA PRO A 114 -10.81 -14.07 -16.71
C PRO A 114 -10.35 -15.48 -17.04
N VAL A 115 -11.04 -16.49 -16.51
CA VAL A 115 -11.02 -17.84 -17.09
C VAL A 115 -11.42 -17.71 -18.56
N GLU A 116 -10.54 -18.12 -19.47
CA GLU A 116 -10.78 -18.09 -20.91
C GLU A 116 -12.09 -18.82 -21.21
N ARG A 117 -13.10 -18.03 -21.60
CA ARG A 117 -14.43 -18.52 -21.89
C ARG A 117 -14.34 -19.28 -23.21
N PRO A 118 -14.76 -20.56 -23.31
CA PRO A 118 -14.81 -21.27 -24.59
C PRO A 118 -15.58 -20.42 -25.61
N PRO A 119 -15.18 -20.41 -26.90
CA PRO A 119 -15.83 -19.59 -27.91
C PRO A 119 -17.32 -19.90 -27.94
N ALA A 120 -18.14 -18.88 -27.66
CA ALA A 120 -19.59 -19.01 -27.67
C ALA A 120 -20.05 -19.41 -29.08
N ALA A 121 -20.80 -20.51 -29.16
CA ALA A 121 -21.48 -20.91 -30.39
C ALA A 121 -22.44 -19.80 -30.86
N PRO A 122 -22.56 -19.56 -32.18
CA PRO A 122 -23.39 -18.49 -32.71
C PRO A 122 -24.87 -18.90 -32.65
N TRP A 123 -25.62 -18.34 -31.70
CA TRP A 123 -27.07 -18.43 -31.70
C TRP A 123 -27.68 -17.13 -32.21
N ILE A 124 -28.38 -17.28 -33.33
CA ILE A 124 -29.29 -16.33 -33.94
C ILE A 124 -30.52 -16.19 -33.03
N ARG A 125 -30.97 -14.96 -32.73
CA ARG A 125 -32.37 -14.53 -32.94
C ARG A 125 -32.68 -13.08 -32.52
N ARG A 126 -33.24 -12.36 -33.51
CA ARG A 126 -34.49 -11.56 -33.51
C ARG A 126 -34.62 -10.32 -32.60
N ARG A 127 -34.38 -9.16 -33.24
CA ARG A 127 -35.35 -8.10 -33.63
C ARG A 127 -36.49 -7.69 -32.67
N GLY A 128 -36.46 -6.41 -32.28
CA GLY A 128 -37.60 -5.53 -31.95
C GLY A 128 -37.54 -4.98 -30.51
N TRP A 129 -37.78 -3.70 -30.17
CA TRP A 129 -38.21 -2.52 -30.94
C TRP A 129 -38.20 -1.29 -29.97
N TRP A 130 -37.77 -0.10 -30.45
CA TRP A 130 -37.96 1.30 -29.95
C TRP A 130 -37.60 1.66 -28.48
N VAL A 131 -37.31 2.91 -28.08
CA VAL A 131 -37.61 4.27 -28.59
C VAL A 131 -36.46 5.23 -28.22
N LEU A 132 -36.28 6.25 -29.06
CA LEU A 132 -35.49 7.47 -28.88
C LEU A 132 -35.87 8.29 -27.62
N GLY A 133 -34.88 9.00 -27.07
CA GLY A 133 -35.09 10.11 -26.14
C GLY A 133 -33.83 10.96 -26.01
N ALA A 134 -33.72 12.00 -26.81
CA ALA A 134 -32.67 13.02 -26.76
C ALA A 134 -32.92 14.03 -25.61
N VAL A 135 -31.86 14.65 -25.08
CA VAL A 135 -31.59 16.11 -25.10
C VAL A 135 -30.50 16.51 -24.07
N ALA A 136 -29.63 17.38 -24.58
CA ALA A 136 -28.50 18.15 -24.02
C ALA A 136 -28.63 18.80 -22.62
N ALA A 137 -27.49 19.07 -21.96
CA ALA A 137 -26.90 20.43 -21.87
C ALA A 137 -25.72 20.53 -20.87
N ILE A 138 -24.59 21.00 -21.41
CA ILE A 138 -23.59 21.96 -20.90
C ILE A 138 -23.59 22.33 -19.40
N GLY A 139 -22.40 22.25 -18.79
CA GLY A 139 -22.07 22.94 -17.54
C GLY A 139 -20.57 22.95 -17.26
N VAL A 140 -19.80 23.68 -18.08
CA VAL A 140 -18.40 24.03 -17.78
C VAL A 140 -18.42 25.11 -16.70
N LEU A 141 -17.85 24.82 -15.54
CA LEU A 141 -17.46 25.83 -14.55
C LEU A 141 -15.99 25.64 -14.19
N LEU A 142 -15.16 26.41 -14.89
CA LEU A 142 -13.82 26.79 -14.47
C LEU A 142 -13.95 27.63 -13.20
N VAL A 143 -13.46 27.13 -12.07
CA VAL A 143 -13.14 27.95 -10.91
C VAL A 143 -11.62 27.87 -10.70
N THR A 144 -10.94 28.82 -11.32
CA THR A 144 -9.59 29.24 -10.95
C THR A 144 -9.66 29.97 -9.62
N ALA A 145 -9.26 29.30 -8.54
CA ALA A 145 -8.97 29.95 -7.26
C ALA A 145 -7.58 29.53 -6.80
N LEU A 146 -6.61 30.34 -7.24
CA LEU A 146 -5.25 30.40 -6.75
C LEU A 146 -5.27 30.77 -5.26
N TRP A 147 -5.07 29.79 -4.37
CA TRP A 147 -4.78 30.04 -2.97
C TRP A 147 -3.50 29.30 -2.57
N LEU A 148 -2.66 30.05 -1.88
CA LEU A 148 -1.24 29.86 -1.64
C LEU A 148 -0.88 28.49 -1.07
N ARG A 149 0.21 27.93 -1.59
CA ARG A 149 1.02 26.88 -0.95
C ARG A 149 1.47 27.38 0.43
N THR A 150 0.76 27.00 1.48
CA THR A 150 1.37 26.91 2.81
C THR A 150 2.16 25.61 2.84
N GLU A 151 3.47 25.72 2.58
CA GLU A 151 4.44 24.68 2.90
C GLU A 151 4.32 24.37 4.39
N ARG A 152 3.74 23.20 4.71
CA ARG A 152 3.90 22.63 6.05
C ARG A 152 5.32 22.07 6.14
N PRO A 153 6.10 22.38 7.18
CA PRO A 153 7.32 21.64 7.45
C PRO A 153 6.91 20.21 7.82
N ALA A 154 7.25 19.25 6.96
CA ALA A 154 7.18 17.84 7.33
C ALA A 154 8.15 17.61 8.50
N PRO A 155 7.75 16.91 9.58
CA PRO A 155 8.72 16.42 10.53
C PRO A 155 9.62 15.41 9.82
N ALA A 156 10.84 15.84 9.54
CA ALA A 156 11.91 15.03 9.01
C ALA A 156 12.35 14.02 10.08
N THR A 157 11.81 12.81 10.04
CA THR A 157 12.67 11.64 10.27
C THR A 157 13.09 11.18 8.88
N ILE A 158 13.91 12.00 8.22
CA ILE A 158 14.47 11.68 6.91
C ILE A 158 15.41 10.51 7.16
N ALA A 159 15.03 9.31 6.72
CA ALA A 159 16.04 8.30 6.40
C ALA A 159 17.07 9.01 5.52
N GLU A 160 18.34 8.99 5.95
CA GLU A 160 19.39 9.78 5.28
C GLU A 160 19.27 9.61 3.75
N PRO A 161 19.18 10.72 2.98
CA PRO A 161 19.08 10.61 1.53
C PRO A 161 20.28 9.84 1.01
N CYS A 162 20.09 9.04 -0.06
CA CYS A 162 21.20 8.30 -0.65
C CYS A 162 22.30 9.28 -1.04
N GLN A 163 23.48 9.12 -0.45
CA GLN A 163 24.56 10.07 -0.64
C GLN A 163 25.16 9.94 -2.05
N ALA A 164 25.86 10.98 -2.49
CA ALA A 164 26.64 10.91 -3.73
C ALA A 164 27.65 9.75 -3.68
N ALA A 165 27.83 9.05 -4.80
CA ALA A 165 28.67 7.85 -4.89
C ALA A 165 28.24 6.67 -4.00
N TRP A 166 26.96 6.61 -3.61
CA TRP A 166 26.35 5.43 -3.01
C TRP A 166 25.27 4.85 -3.91
N LEU A 167 25.08 3.54 -3.79
CA LEU A 167 23.90 2.85 -4.28
C LEU A 167 23.10 2.38 -3.07
N CYS A 168 21.82 2.76 -3.04
CA CYS A 168 20.89 2.47 -1.95
C CYS A 168 19.70 1.68 -2.48
N LEU A 169 19.31 0.63 -1.75
CA LEU A 169 18.12 -0.17 -2.01
C LEU A 169 17.17 -0.07 -0.81
N TYR A 170 15.88 0.05 -1.10
CA TYR A 170 14.85 0.32 -0.12
C TYR A 170 13.73 -0.71 -0.17
N ARG A 171 13.21 -1.06 1.01
CA ARG A 171 12.04 -1.97 1.14
C ARG A 171 10.69 -1.29 0.94
N ASN A 172 10.69 -0.03 0.55
CA ASN A 172 9.47 0.71 0.28
C ASN A 172 9.67 1.68 -0.89
N ILE A 173 8.58 2.31 -1.31
CA ILE A 173 8.55 3.30 -2.38
C ILE A 173 8.85 4.74 -1.92
N GLY A 174 8.99 4.94 -0.60
CA GLY A 174 9.11 6.25 0.04
C GLY A 174 10.53 6.72 0.30
N PHE A 175 11.54 5.87 0.03
CA PHE A 175 12.94 6.08 0.40
C PHE A 175 13.17 6.25 1.92
N ASP A 176 12.23 5.81 2.77
CA ASP A 176 12.27 5.97 4.23
C ASP A 176 12.69 4.69 5.00
N ASP A 177 12.84 3.54 4.32
CA ASP A 177 13.34 2.27 4.89
C ASP A 177 14.48 1.74 4.01
N MET A 178 15.69 2.30 4.24
CA MET A 178 16.91 1.89 3.56
C MET A 178 17.51 0.68 4.28
N ASN A 179 17.58 -0.46 3.59
CA ASN A 179 18.11 -1.70 4.19
C ASN A 179 19.47 -2.09 3.62
N PHE A 180 19.86 -1.52 2.48
CA PHE A 180 21.16 -1.74 1.88
C PHE A 180 21.72 -0.45 1.31
N ARG A 181 23.01 -0.21 1.57
CA ARG A 181 23.81 0.81 0.90
C ARG A 181 25.22 0.33 0.67
N THR A 182 25.80 0.66 -0.49
CA THR A 182 27.19 0.32 -0.80
C THR A 182 27.87 1.39 -1.64
N GLN A 183 29.17 1.55 -1.44
CA GLN A 183 30.07 2.26 -2.36
C GLN A 183 30.96 1.29 -3.16
N ARG A 184 30.90 0.00 -2.82
CA ARG A 184 31.78 -1.01 -3.42
C ARG A 184 31.30 -1.33 -4.83
N GLN A 185 32.26 -1.36 -5.75
CA GLN A 185 32.06 -1.76 -7.13
C GLN A 185 32.58 -3.19 -7.32
N ASN A 186 32.06 -3.91 -8.31
CA ASN A 186 32.48 -5.28 -8.63
C ASN A 186 32.40 -6.24 -7.43
N THR A 187 31.30 -6.17 -6.67
CA THR A 187 31.03 -7.06 -5.53
C THR A 187 29.59 -7.55 -5.60
N CYS A 188 29.33 -8.72 -5.01
CA CYS A 188 28.00 -9.31 -4.89
C CYS A 188 27.58 -9.44 -3.42
N TRP A 189 26.27 -9.33 -3.19
CA TRP A 189 25.62 -9.48 -1.90
C TRP A 189 24.40 -10.36 -2.03
N ARG A 190 24.14 -11.16 -1.00
CA ARG A 190 22.89 -11.91 -0.89
C ARG A 190 21.84 -10.99 -0.29
N LEU A 191 20.71 -10.81 -0.98
CA LEU A 191 19.67 -9.86 -0.56
C LEU A 191 18.98 -10.28 0.75
N ALA A 192 18.95 -11.57 1.06
CA ALA A 192 18.40 -12.10 2.31
C ALA A 192 19.09 -11.53 3.55
N ASP A 193 20.41 -11.31 3.49
CA ASP A 193 21.22 -10.80 4.61
C ASP A 193 20.85 -9.35 4.97
N TYR A 194 20.15 -8.66 4.07
CA TYR A 194 19.68 -7.28 4.21
C TYR A 194 18.16 -7.19 4.23
N HIS A 195 17.44 -8.31 4.40
CA HIS A 195 15.98 -8.39 4.35
C HIS A 195 15.34 -7.88 3.04
N LEU A 196 16.09 -7.87 1.94
CA LEU A 196 15.67 -7.34 0.64
C LEU A 196 15.30 -8.44 -0.37
N GLN A 197 15.36 -9.72 0.01
CA GLN A 197 14.94 -10.81 -0.88
C GLN A 197 13.46 -10.62 -1.24
N ASP A 198 13.17 -10.54 -2.54
CA ASP A 198 11.84 -10.24 -3.09
C ASP A 198 11.20 -8.93 -2.57
N ALA A 199 12.01 -8.01 -2.05
CA ALA A 199 11.53 -6.84 -1.32
C ALA A 199 12.29 -5.55 -1.67
N VAL A 200 12.85 -5.42 -2.88
CA VAL A 200 13.42 -4.16 -3.38
C VAL A 200 12.34 -3.38 -4.12
N PHE A 201 11.82 -2.30 -3.53
CA PHE A 201 10.69 -1.52 -4.08
C PHE A 201 11.07 -0.15 -4.63
N SER A 202 12.18 0.40 -4.15
CA SER A 202 12.80 1.58 -4.74
C SER A 202 14.32 1.51 -4.61
N TYR A 203 15.00 2.30 -5.43
CA TYR A 203 16.44 2.42 -5.42
C TYR A 203 16.88 3.81 -5.83
N ASP A 204 18.09 4.16 -5.40
CA ASP A 204 18.83 5.31 -5.87
C ASP A 204 20.27 4.86 -6.13
N ASN A 205 20.71 4.94 -7.39
CA ASN A 205 22.03 4.53 -7.81
C ASN A 205 22.89 5.73 -8.22
N ASN A 206 23.54 6.34 -7.23
CA ASN A 206 24.51 7.40 -7.46
C ASN A 206 25.93 6.88 -7.77
N LEU A 207 26.09 5.58 -8.05
CA LEU A 207 27.36 5.02 -8.53
C LEU A 207 27.50 5.13 -10.05
N PRO A 208 28.74 5.25 -10.57
CA PRO A 208 29.01 5.23 -12.01
C PRO A 208 29.03 3.80 -12.59
N VAL A 209 28.32 2.85 -11.98
CA VAL A 209 28.24 1.45 -12.41
C VAL A 209 26.80 0.93 -12.34
N THR A 210 26.49 -0.01 -13.22
CA THR A 210 25.20 -0.72 -13.23
C THR A 210 25.13 -1.70 -12.05
N GLY A 211 23.98 -1.76 -11.37
CA GLY A 211 23.63 -2.83 -10.45
C GLY A 211 22.87 -3.93 -11.20
N HIS A 212 23.13 -5.20 -10.88
CA HIS A 212 22.50 -6.36 -11.50
C HIS A 212 21.85 -7.23 -10.43
N PHE A 213 20.66 -7.72 -10.71
CA PHE A 213 19.95 -8.68 -9.88
C PHE A 213 20.02 -10.06 -10.49
N TYR A 214 20.23 -11.07 -9.64
CA TYR A 214 20.23 -12.47 -10.04
C TYR A 214 19.29 -13.27 -9.17
N ASP A 215 18.70 -14.31 -9.75
CA ASP A 215 17.94 -15.28 -9.01
C ASP A 215 18.81 -16.29 -8.24
N SER A 216 18.17 -17.22 -7.54
CA SER A 216 18.86 -18.28 -6.78
C SER A 216 19.69 -19.24 -7.66
N THR A 217 19.41 -19.30 -8.97
CA THR A 217 20.14 -20.08 -9.97
C THR A 217 21.26 -19.28 -10.65
N LYS A 218 21.47 -18.02 -10.22
CA LYS A 218 22.44 -17.06 -10.76
C LYS A 218 22.12 -16.56 -12.17
N ALA A 219 20.87 -16.67 -12.62
CA ALA A 219 20.43 -16.04 -13.86
C ALA A 219 20.20 -14.53 -13.64
N ASP A 220 20.61 -13.69 -14.60
CA ASP A 220 20.37 -12.23 -14.57
C ASP A 220 18.89 -11.97 -14.85
N ILE A 221 18.21 -11.29 -13.91
CA ILE A 221 16.76 -11.04 -13.97
C ILE A 221 16.42 -9.55 -14.02
N GLY A 222 17.42 -8.67 -13.98
CA GLY A 222 17.17 -7.23 -13.94
C GLY A 222 18.41 -6.41 -13.62
N ASN A 223 18.34 -5.12 -13.91
CA ASN A 223 19.43 -4.19 -13.63
C ASN A 223 18.93 -2.79 -13.23
N ILE A 224 19.84 -2.05 -12.60
CA ILE A 224 19.73 -0.64 -12.23
C ILE A 224 20.86 0.09 -12.92
N ARG A 225 20.54 1.05 -13.78
CA ARG A 225 21.56 1.80 -14.54
C ARG A 225 22.32 2.76 -13.62
N ALA A 226 23.54 3.10 -14.03
CA ALA A 226 24.35 4.11 -13.35
C ALA A 226 23.63 5.48 -13.38
N GLY A 227 23.57 6.16 -12.23
CA GLY A 227 22.90 7.46 -12.08
C GLY A 227 21.37 7.42 -12.10
N ASP A 228 20.76 6.23 -12.04
CA ASP A 228 19.31 6.06 -12.15
C ASP A 228 18.64 5.97 -10.76
N SER A 229 17.38 6.36 -10.68
CA SER A 229 16.55 6.21 -9.49
C SER A 229 15.14 5.81 -9.86
N SER A 230 14.52 4.95 -9.07
CA SER A 230 13.12 4.55 -9.27
C SER A 230 12.39 4.46 -7.95
N ARG A 231 11.15 4.97 -7.94
CA ARG A 231 10.19 4.90 -6.83
C ARG A 231 9.25 3.70 -6.92
N ASP A 232 9.33 2.95 -8.00
CA ASP A 232 8.48 1.79 -8.28
C ASP A 232 9.30 0.78 -9.09
N SER A 233 10.39 0.31 -8.49
CA SER A 233 10.95 -0.95 -8.95
C SER A 233 10.00 -2.01 -8.42
N SER A 234 8.93 -2.30 -9.17
CA SER A 234 8.05 -3.43 -8.88
C SER A 234 8.94 -4.60 -8.48
N SER A 235 8.80 -5.04 -7.22
CA SER A 235 9.73 -5.94 -6.53
C SER A 235 10.23 -6.98 -7.51
N LEU A 236 11.51 -6.98 -7.88
CA LEU A 236 12.03 -7.93 -8.87
C LEU A 236 11.81 -9.34 -8.32
N PRO A 237 10.77 -10.08 -8.75
CA PRO A 237 10.38 -11.31 -8.08
C PRO A 237 11.44 -12.36 -8.38
N GLY A 238 11.90 -13.05 -7.35
CA GLY A 238 12.99 -14.01 -7.44
C GLY A 238 14.39 -13.42 -7.24
N ALA A 239 14.53 -12.11 -6.97
CA ALA A 239 15.83 -11.50 -6.72
C ALA A 239 16.48 -12.06 -5.45
N TYR A 240 17.61 -12.74 -5.62
CA TYR A 240 18.36 -13.41 -4.57
C TYR A 240 19.72 -12.77 -4.32
N TRP A 241 20.42 -12.40 -5.40
CA TRP A 241 21.70 -11.71 -5.37
C TRP A 241 21.59 -10.33 -5.98
N PHE A 242 22.39 -9.41 -5.45
CA PHE A 242 22.63 -8.12 -6.06
C PHE A 242 24.13 -7.93 -6.25
N CYS A 243 24.56 -7.52 -7.45
CA CYS A 243 25.96 -7.26 -7.75
C CYS A 243 26.14 -5.91 -8.43
N THR A 244 27.27 -5.26 -8.20
CA THR A 244 27.62 -3.99 -8.87
C THR A 244 28.68 -4.21 -9.95
N GLY A 245 28.61 -3.44 -11.03
CA GLY A 245 29.58 -3.48 -12.12
C GLY A 245 29.59 -4.81 -12.86
N SER A 246 30.77 -5.40 -13.01
CA SER A 246 31.00 -6.64 -13.76
C SER A 246 30.91 -7.92 -12.91
N ALA A 247 30.69 -7.80 -11.60
CA ALA A 247 30.64 -8.96 -10.70
C ALA A 247 29.42 -9.85 -10.98
N ARG A 248 29.63 -11.16 -10.79
CA ARG A 248 28.64 -12.23 -10.94
C ARG A 248 28.72 -13.12 -9.68
N PRO A 249 27.58 -13.59 -9.13
CA PRO A 249 27.54 -14.37 -7.89
C PRO A 249 27.95 -15.83 -8.04
#